data_AF-A0AB36PD80-F1
#
_entry.id   AF-A0AB36PD80-F1
#
_cell.length_a   1.000
_cell.length_b   1.000
_cell.length_c   1.000
_cell.angle_alpha   90.00
_cell.angle_beta   90.00
_cell.angle_gamma   90.00
#
_symmetry.space_group_name_H-M   'P 1'
#
loop_
_entity.id
_entity.type
_entity.pdbx_description
1 polymer ?
#
loop_
_entity_poly.entity_id
_entity_poly.type
_entity_poly.pdbx_seq_one_letter_code
_entity_poly.pdbx_strand_id
1 'polypeptide(L)'
;MALTKKQRAELRMKFGGRCAYCGCELGEKWHADHVKPVIRFDGNMLHQERDDISNMVPECHPCNLHKHCSSLEDYRRIISDGRREFLASGKGKALVRMGLVEMKSDPVVFWFEKYQEGATA
;
A
#
# COMPACT_ATOMS: atom_id res chain seq x y z
N MET A 1 17.85 4.13 -1.71
CA MET A 1 18.36 5.51 -1.61
C MET A 1 18.09 6.01 -0.20
N ALA A 2 18.97 6.84 0.35
CA ALA A 2 18.74 7.48 1.64
C ALA A 2 18.04 8.82 1.42
N LEU A 3 16.84 9.00 1.99
CA LEU A 3 16.11 10.27 1.90
C LEU A 3 16.64 11.28 2.91
N THR A 4 16.80 12.53 2.48
CA THR A 4 17.03 13.65 3.40
C THR A 4 15.81 13.90 4.29
N LYS A 5 15.98 14.61 5.42
CA LYS A 5 14.86 15.00 6.29
C LYS A 5 13.78 15.77 5.54
N LYS A 6 14.19 16.68 4.65
CA LYS A 6 13.28 17.48 3.82
C LYS A 6 12.48 16.59 2.86
N GLN A 7 13.16 15.75 2.08
CA GLN A 7 12.50 14.80 1.18
C GLN A 7 11.57 13.84 1.92
N ARG A 8 11.96 13.39 3.12
CA ARG A 8 11.12 12.52 3.94
C ARG A 8 9.86 13.25 4.42
N ALA A 9 9.95 14.52 4.79
CA ALA A 9 8.80 15.33 5.17
C ALA A 9 7.86 15.58 3.98
N GLU A 10 8.41 15.92 2.81
CA GLU A 10 7.65 16.09 1.56
C GLU A 10 6.96 14.79 1.14
N LEU A 11 7.70 13.67 1.18
CA LEU A 11 7.16 12.35 0.85
C LEU A 11 6.01 11.96 1.77
N ARG A 12 6.10 12.24 3.08
CA ARG A 12 5.00 12.01 4.02
C ARG A 12 3.73 12.74 3.60
N MET A 13 3.87 13.95 3.07
CA MET A 13 2.75 14.80 2.67
C MET A 13 2.30 14.57 1.23
N LYS A 14 3.00 13.74 0.44
CA LYS A 14 2.73 13.46 -0.98
C LYS A 14 1.27 13.13 -1.28
N PHE A 15 0.59 12.45 -0.34
CA PHE A 15 -0.83 12.09 -0.44
C PHE A 15 -1.63 12.57 0.78
N GLY A 16 -1.37 13.80 1.24
CA GLY A 16 -2.12 14.42 2.33
C GLY A 16 -1.84 13.84 3.72
N GLY A 17 -0.62 13.32 3.95
CA GLY A 17 -0.25 12.75 5.25
C GLY A 17 -0.86 11.38 5.52
N ARG A 18 -1.32 10.67 4.47
CA ARG A 18 -1.97 9.36 4.55
C ARG A 18 -1.15 8.28 3.83
N CYS A 19 -1.33 7.05 4.29
CA CYS A 19 -0.75 5.86 3.64
C CYS A 19 -1.21 5.78 2.19
N ALA A 20 -0.28 5.61 1.26
CA ALA A 20 -0.56 5.54 -0.17
C ALA A 20 -1.58 4.44 -0.53
N TYR A 21 -1.61 3.35 0.23
CA TYR A 21 -2.49 2.21 -0.05
C TYR A 21 -3.82 2.27 0.67
N CYS A 22 -3.83 2.14 2.00
CA CYS A 22 -5.09 2.06 2.75
C CYS A 22 -5.71 3.41 3.10
N GLY A 23 -4.97 4.52 2.94
CA GLY A 23 -5.47 5.87 3.23
C GLY A 23 -5.59 6.22 4.72
N CYS A 24 -5.11 5.37 5.63
CA CYS A 24 -5.04 5.74 7.04
C CYS A 24 -4.08 6.91 7.26
N GLU A 25 -4.32 7.69 8.30
CA GLU A 25 -3.40 8.76 8.69
C GLU A 25 -2.08 8.20 9.16
N LEU A 26 -0.98 8.79 8.68
CA LEU A 26 0.36 8.35 9.06
C LEU A 26 0.69 8.88 10.46
N GLY A 27 0.95 7.97 11.39
CA GLY A 27 1.51 8.34 12.68
C GLY A 27 2.98 8.76 12.59
N GLU A 28 3.66 8.80 13.74
CA GLU A 28 5.10 9.06 13.82
C GLU A 28 5.92 7.97 13.11
N LYS A 29 5.46 6.72 13.18
CA LYS A 29 6.10 5.56 12.56
C LYS A 29 5.45 5.23 11.22
N TRP A 30 6.18 5.50 10.14
CA TRP A 30 5.79 5.20 8.77
C TRP A 30 7.03 4.90 7.92
N HIS A 31 6.82 4.25 6.77
CA HIS A 31 7.87 3.80 5.87
C HIS A 31 7.82 4.54 4.54
N ALA A 32 9.00 4.82 3.99
CA ALA A 32 9.14 5.24 2.61
C ALA A 32 9.48 3.98 1.82
N ASP A 33 8.59 3.54 0.94
CA ASP A 33 8.78 2.32 0.15
C ASP A 33 8.51 2.58 -1.34
N HIS A 34 8.98 1.67 -2.18
CA HIS A 34 8.88 1.76 -3.63
C HIS A 34 7.62 1.09 -4.16
N VAL A 35 6.85 1.81 -4.98
CA VAL A 35 5.66 1.27 -5.66
C VAL A 35 6.05 0.11 -6.57
N LYS A 36 7.08 0.32 -7.41
CA LYS A 36 7.75 -0.75 -8.14
C LYS A 36 8.89 -1.27 -7.26
N PRO A 37 8.85 -2.53 -6.81
CA PRO A 37 9.80 -3.04 -5.84
C PRO A 37 11.24 -3.01 -6.39
N VAL A 38 12.16 -2.67 -5.50
CA VAL A 38 13.60 -2.83 -5.68
C VAL A 38 13.99 -4.22 -5.18
N ILE A 39 14.48 -5.07 -6.08
CA ILE A 39 14.86 -6.45 -5.74
C ILE A 39 16.37 -6.50 -5.50
N ARG A 40 16.77 -7.11 -4.38
CA ARG A 40 18.18 -7.35 -4.05
C ARG A 40 18.44 -8.84 -4.03
N PHE A 41 19.38 -9.30 -4.83
CA PHE A 41 19.75 -10.70 -4.94
C PHE A 41 21.27 -10.81 -5.02
N ASP A 42 21.87 -11.66 -4.19
CA ASP A 42 23.31 -11.90 -4.14
C ASP A 42 24.15 -10.61 -4.07
N GLY A 43 23.78 -9.71 -3.16
CA GLY A 43 24.44 -8.40 -2.99
C GLY A 43 24.18 -7.38 -4.10
N ASN A 44 23.55 -7.80 -5.21
CA ASN A 44 23.26 -6.94 -6.35
C ASN A 44 21.83 -6.41 -6.30
N MET A 45 21.67 -5.15 -6.72
CA MET A 45 20.35 -4.54 -6.87
C MET A 45 19.89 -4.71 -8.32
N LEU A 46 18.84 -5.52 -8.50
CA LEU A 46 18.16 -5.62 -9.79
C LEU A 46 17.30 -4.37 -9.98
N HIS A 47 17.25 -3.88 -11.22
CA HIS A 47 16.50 -2.68 -11.59
C HIS A 47 16.90 -1.44 -10.77
N GLN A 48 18.18 -1.07 -10.86
CA GLN A 48 18.75 0.07 -10.12
C GLN A 48 17.97 1.37 -10.35
N GLU A 49 17.42 1.55 -11.54
CA GLU A 49 16.59 2.68 -11.95
C GLU A 49 15.31 2.85 -11.13
N ARG A 50 14.87 1.82 -10.39
CA ARG A 50 13.67 1.88 -9.54
C ARG A 50 13.93 2.53 -8.18
N ASP A 51 15.19 2.68 -7.77
CA ASP A 51 15.54 3.36 -6.52
C ASP A 51 15.57 4.89 -6.69
N ASP A 52 14.40 5.42 -7.05
CA ASP A 52 14.17 6.83 -7.34
C ASP A 52 13.00 7.37 -6.50
N ILE A 53 13.09 8.65 -6.11
CA ILE A 53 12.09 9.30 -5.24
C ILE A 53 10.70 9.39 -5.89
N SER A 54 10.61 9.45 -7.22
CA SER A 54 9.34 9.45 -7.94
C SER A 54 8.58 8.13 -7.74
N ASN A 55 9.31 7.03 -7.61
CA ASN A 55 8.78 5.68 -7.34
C ASN A 55 8.50 5.44 -5.84
N MET A 56 8.88 6.36 -4.95
CA MET A 56 8.63 6.23 -3.52
C MET A 56 7.25 6.78 -3.11
N VAL A 57 6.66 6.11 -2.12
CA VAL A 57 5.39 6.50 -1.50
C VAL A 57 5.46 6.35 0.02
N PRO A 58 4.66 7.12 0.79
CA PRO A 58 4.59 6.94 2.22
C PRO A 58 3.59 5.83 2.58
N GLU A 59 4.00 4.91 3.44
CA GLU A 59 3.20 3.74 3.82
C GLU A 59 3.12 3.55 5.32
N CYS A 60 1.95 3.10 5.80
CA CYS A 60 1.84 2.64 7.17
C CYS A 60 2.53 1.28 7.34
N HIS A 61 2.93 0.96 8.57
CA HIS A 61 3.65 -0.27 8.86
C HIS A 61 2.92 -1.57 8.43
N PRO A 62 1.60 -1.74 8.67
CA PRO A 62 0.89 -2.94 8.21
C PRO A 62 0.89 -3.09 6.69
N CYS A 63 0.68 -2.00 5.93
CA CYS A 63 0.69 -2.07 4.47
C CYS A 63 2.07 -2.39 3.92
N ASN A 64 3.14 -1.78 4.47
CA ASN A 64 4.51 -2.09 4.06
C ASN A 64 4.85 -3.56 4.29
N LEU A 65 4.50 -4.11 5.46
CA LEU A 65 4.71 -5.54 5.75
C LEU A 65 3.93 -6.46 4.83
N HIS A 66 2.67 -6.10 4.51
CA HIS A 66 1.81 -6.91 3.68
C HIS A 66 2.19 -6.86 2.19
N LYS A 67 2.55 -5.68 1.68
CA LYS A 67 3.02 -5.49 0.31
C LYS A 67 4.36 -6.18 0.08
N HIS A 68 5.29 -6.06 1.03
CA HIS A 68 6.63 -6.62 0.90
C HIS A 68 7.27 -6.21 -0.45
N CYS A 69 7.66 -7.19 -1.27
CA CYS A 69 8.27 -7.01 -2.58
C CYS A 69 7.27 -7.17 -3.74
N SER A 70 5.96 -7.18 -3.48
CA SER A 70 4.95 -7.31 -4.53
C SER A 70 4.93 -6.08 -5.44
N SER A 71 4.65 -6.31 -6.73
CA SER A 71 4.26 -5.24 -7.63
C SER A 71 2.92 -4.64 -7.19
N LEU A 72 2.58 -3.45 -7.70
CA LEU A 72 1.32 -2.79 -7.37
C LEU A 72 0.09 -3.67 -7.69
N GLU A 73 0.09 -4.30 -8.87
CA GLU A 73 -1.02 -5.13 -9.32
C GLU A 73 -1.06 -6.49 -8.61
N ASP A 74 0.11 -7.07 -8.28
CA ASP A 74 0.14 -8.24 -7.41
C ASP A 74 -0.42 -7.91 -6.02
N TYR A 75 -0.09 -6.74 -5.47
CA TYR A 75 -0.61 -6.32 -4.17
C TYR A 75 -2.12 -6.10 -4.21
N ARG A 76 -2.65 -5.50 -5.29
CA ARG A 76 -4.09 -5.37 -5.51
C ARG A 76 -4.77 -6.75 -5.56
N ARG A 77 -4.17 -7.70 -6.28
CA ARG A 77 -4.64 -9.09 -6.35
C ARG A 77 -4.62 -9.75 -4.97
N ILE A 78 -3.53 -9.64 -4.21
CA ILE A 78 -3.40 -10.22 -2.85
C ILE A 78 -4.54 -9.73 -1.94
N ILE A 79 -4.87 -8.44 -1.96
CA ILE A 79 -5.98 -7.90 -1.16
C ILE A 79 -7.33 -8.45 -1.64
N SER A 80 -7.55 -8.49 -2.96
CA SER A 80 -8.79 -9.03 -3.55
C SER A 80 -8.97 -10.52 -3.24
N ASP A 81 -7.87 -11.28 -3.29
CA ASP A 81 -7.82 -12.70 -2.94
C ASP A 81 -8.09 -12.91 -1.45
N GLY A 82 -7.50 -12.09 -0.58
CA GLY A 82 -7.76 -12.11 0.86
C GLY A 82 -9.24 -11.89 1.20
N ARG A 83 -9.94 -11.03 0.45
CA ARG A 83 -11.41 -10.90 0.55
C ARG A 83 -12.12 -12.21 0.19
N ARG A 84 -11.76 -12.82 -0.94
CA ARG A 84 -12.36 -14.11 -1.38
C ARG A 84 -12.12 -15.20 -0.34
N GLU A 85 -10.90 -15.31 0.18
CA GLU A 85 -10.50 -16.29 1.19
C GLU A 85 -11.25 -16.08 2.51
N PHE A 86 -11.36 -14.83 2.97
CA PHE A 86 -12.15 -14.50 4.15
C PHE A 86 -13.61 -14.95 3.99
N LEU A 87 -14.25 -14.61 2.86
CA LEU A 87 -15.63 -15.00 2.56
C LEU A 87 -15.81 -16.51 2.35
N ALA A 88 -14.77 -17.23 1.93
CA ALA A 88 -14.79 -18.69 1.82
C ALA A 88 -14.67 -19.37 3.20
N SER A 89 -13.97 -18.74 4.14
CA SER A 89 -13.71 -19.29 5.48
C SER A 89 -14.97 -19.43 6.34
N GLY A 90 -15.02 -20.46 7.19
CA GLY A 90 -16.15 -20.66 8.11
C GLY A 90 -16.34 -19.49 9.07
N LYS A 91 -15.25 -18.88 9.54
CA LYS A 91 -15.27 -17.70 10.41
C LYS A 91 -15.83 -16.48 9.68
N GLY A 92 -15.36 -16.18 8.48
CA GLY A 92 -15.87 -15.05 7.70
C GLY A 92 -17.34 -15.20 7.36
N LYS A 93 -17.78 -16.40 6.94
CA LYS A 93 -19.20 -16.70 6.73
C LYS A 93 -20.05 -16.47 7.98
N ALA A 94 -19.57 -16.90 9.16
CA ALA A 94 -20.28 -16.70 10.41
C ALA A 94 -20.42 -15.21 10.76
N LEU A 95 -19.33 -14.43 10.65
CA LEU A 95 -19.32 -13.00 10.92
C LEU A 95 -20.26 -12.22 9.99
N VAL A 96 -20.26 -12.54 8.70
CA VAL A 96 -21.17 -11.93 7.72
C VAL A 96 -22.63 -12.33 8.00
N ARG A 97 -22.92 -13.61 8.25
CA ARG A 97 -24.28 -14.08 8.57
C ARG A 97 -24.84 -13.46 9.85
N MET A 98 -23.98 -13.16 10.82
CA MET A 98 -24.36 -12.48 12.08
C MET A 98 -24.47 -10.96 11.93
N GLY A 99 -24.19 -10.39 10.75
CA GLY A 99 -24.21 -8.95 10.52
C GLY A 99 -23.08 -8.17 11.22
N LEU A 100 -22.04 -8.86 11.69
CA LEU A 100 -20.89 -8.24 12.39
C LEU A 100 -19.85 -7.69 11.42
N VAL A 101 -19.86 -8.17 10.17
CA VAL A 101 -18.98 -7.71 9.10
C VAL A 101 -19.79 -7.50 7.83
N GLU A 102 -19.70 -6.30 7.28
CA GLU A 102 -20.14 -5.99 5.92
C GLU A 102 -18.92 -5.97 5.00
N MET A 103 -18.85 -6.90 4.05
CA MET A 103 -17.74 -6.99 3.11
C MET A 103 -18.11 -6.30 1.79
N LYS A 104 -17.41 -5.20 1.48
CA LYS A 104 -17.60 -4.46 0.23
C LYS A 104 -17.13 -5.26 -0.99
N SER A 105 -17.93 -5.26 -2.05
CA SER A 105 -17.63 -5.90 -3.34
C SER A 105 -16.85 -5.00 -4.30
N ASP A 106 -16.69 -3.72 -3.98
CA ASP A 106 -15.98 -2.74 -4.79
C ASP A 106 -14.56 -3.22 -5.18
N PRO A 107 -14.05 -2.82 -6.36
CA PRO A 107 -12.65 -3.06 -6.70
C PRO A 107 -11.73 -2.40 -5.67
N VAL A 108 -10.57 -3.02 -5.44
CA VAL A 108 -9.54 -2.43 -4.59
C VAL A 108 -8.99 -1.19 -5.31
N VAL A 109 -9.17 -0.01 -4.72
CA VAL A 109 -8.62 1.26 -5.19
C VAL A 109 -7.77 1.83 -4.07
N PHE A 110 -6.49 2.05 -4.35
CA PHE A 110 -5.53 2.59 -3.39
C PHE A 110 -5.75 4.09 -3.16
N TRP A 111 -5.37 4.56 -1.97
CA TRP A 111 -5.54 5.96 -1.60
C TRP A 111 -4.85 6.94 -2.56
N PHE A 112 -3.63 6.63 -2.99
CA PHE A 112 -2.89 7.53 -3.89
C PHE A 112 -3.62 7.72 -5.24
N GLU A 113 -4.34 6.70 -5.72
CA GLU A 113 -5.13 6.76 -6.95
C GLU A 113 -6.30 7.75 -6.78
N LYS A 114 -7.05 7.60 -5.68
CA LYS A 114 -8.16 8.51 -5.32
C LYS A 114 -7.70 9.94 -5.11
N TYR A 115 -6.56 10.11 -4.45
CA TYR A 115 -5.99 11.43 -4.17
C TYR A 115 -5.60 12.16 -5.47
N GLN A 116 -5.06 11.44 -6.45
CA GLN A 116 -4.69 12.00 -7.74
C GLN A 116 -5.92 12.37 -8.58
N GLU A 117 -6.95 11.52 -8.62
CA GLU A 117 -8.21 11.84 -9.30
C GLU A 117 -8.85 13.11 -8.74
N GLY A 118 -8.91 13.25 -7.41
CA GLY A 118 -9.46 14.45 -6.75
C GLY A 118 -8.59 15.70 -6.88
N ALA A 119 -7.29 15.56 -7.15
CA ALA A 119 -6.40 16.69 -7.43
C ALA A 119 -6.48 17.18 -8.88
N THR A 120 -7.05 16.37 -9.78
CA THR A 120 -7.26 16.69 -11.21
C THR A 120 -8.65 17.22 -11.52
N ALA A 121 -9.56 17.23 -10.54
CA ALA A 121 -10.91 17.79 -10.62
C ALA A 121 -10.95 19.24 -10.13
#